data_AF-A0A2D8ACJ2-F1
#
_entry.id   AF-A0A2D8ACJ2-F1
#
_cell.length_a   1.000
_cell.length_b   1.000
_cell.length_c   1.000
_cell.angle_alpha   90.00
_cell.angle_beta   90.00
_cell.angle_gamma   90.00
#
_symmetry.space_group_name_H-M   'P 1'
#
loop_
_entity.id
_entity.type
_entity.pdbx_description
1 polymer ?
#
loop_
_entity_poly.entity_id
_entity_poly.type
_entity_poly.pdbx_seq_one_letter_code
_entity_poly.pdbx_strand_id
1 'polypeptide(L)'
;MTTEPFDEVKALSLEIRSLIKQGVREGVDEKIRLRNEKLKSWFSAVSRLEDMTPQQRSFMEDLLQEERVLVERLYAEQKGYANHQKGKRQAGKYQQMRDSHR
;
A
#
# COMPACT_ATOMS: atom_id res chain seq x y z
N MET A 1 27.23 -3.30 -13.78
CA MET A 1 26.93 -2.43 -12.61
C MET A 1 25.94 -3.19 -11.76
N THR A 2 26.38 -3.73 -10.63
CA THR A 2 25.48 -4.36 -9.64
C THR A 2 24.79 -3.23 -8.89
N THR A 3 23.51 -3.04 -9.12
CA THR A 3 22.68 -2.21 -8.24
C THR A 3 22.78 -2.75 -6.82
N GLU A 4 23.12 -1.90 -5.86
CA GLU A 4 23.14 -2.29 -4.45
C GLU A 4 21.75 -2.83 -4.06
N PRO A 5 21.64 -3.96 -3.35
CA PRO A 5 20.34 -4.58 -3.04
C PRO A 5 19.37 -3.62 -2.33
N PHE A 6 19.90 -2.64 -1.59
CA PHE A 6 19.12 -1.57 -0.97
C PHE A 6 18.46 -0.63 -2.00
N ASP A 7 19.17 -0.26 -3.07
CA ASP A 7 18.65 0.66 -4.09
C ASP A 7 17.47 0.05 -4.84
N GLU A 8 17.49 -1.26 -5.06
CA GLU A 8 16.37 -1.98 -5.67
C GLU A 8 15.14 -2.02 -4.75
N VAL A 9 15.35 -2.24 -3.45
CA VAL A 9 14.29 -2.17 -2.44
C VAL A 9 13.69 -0.76 -2.38
N LYS A 10 14.55 0.27 -2.38
CA LYS A 10 14.14 1.68 -2.38
C LYS A 10 13.33 2.03 -3.63
N ALA A 11 13.81 1.67 -4.81
CA ALA A 11 13.14 1.93 -6.08
C ALA A 11 11.75 1.28 -6.12
N LEU A 12 11.65 0.00 -5.77
CA LEU A 12 10.38 -0.72 -5.72
C LEU A 12 9.41 -0.11 -4.71
N SER A 13 9.91 0.30 -3.54
CA SER A 13 9.07 0.90 -2.50
C SER A 13 8.47 2.25 -2.94
N LEU A 14 9.27 3.09 -3.61
CA LEU A 14 8.80 4.36 -4.17
C LEU A 14 7.80 4.15 -5.31
N GLU A 15 8.07 3.18 -6.19
CA GLU A 15 7.18 2.82 -7.29
C GLU A 15 5.81 2.33 -6.77
N ILE A 16 5.80 1.38 -5.84
CA ILE A 16 4.57 0.86 -5.23
C ILE A 16 3.76 2.00 -4.61
N ARG A 17 4.39 2.90 -3.86
CA ARG A 17 3.70 4.06 -3.28
C ARG A 17 3.10 4.97 -4.35
N SER A 18 3.82 5.21 -5.43
CA SER A 18 3.32 6.01 -6.55
C SER A 18 2.08 5.37 -7.18
N LEU A 19 2.14 4.07 -7.46
CA LEU A 19 1.03 3.31 -8.05
C LEU A 19 -0.21 3.33 -7.15
N ILE A 20 -0.04 3.10 -5.84
CA ILE A 20 -1.16 3.13 -4.89
C ILE A 20 -1.76 4.54 -4.80
N LYS A 21 -0.94 5.60 -4.74
CA LYS A 21 -1.43 6.99 -4.73
C LYS A 21 -2.20 7.36 -6.00
N GLN A 22 -1.85 6.76 -7.14
CA GLN A 22 -2.55 6.94 -8.41
C GLN A 22 -3.81 6.05 -8.54
N GLY A 23 -4.08 5.19 -7.56
CA GLY A 23 -5.20 4.25 -7.60
C GLY A 23 -4.99 3.06 -8.55
N VAL A 24 -3.77 2.85 -9.03
CA VAL A 24 -3.43 1.70 -9.88
C VAL A 24 -3.43 0.43 -9.04
N ARG A 25 -4.11 -0.62 -9.50
CA ARG A 25 -4.21 -1.91 -8.80
C ARG A 25 -3.51 -3.05 -9.53
N GLU A 26 -3.47 -2.98 -10.86
CA GLU A 26 -2.88 -4.02 -11.68
C GLU A 26 -1.37 -4.10 -11.47
N GLY A 27 -0.86 -5.31 -11.23
CA GLY A 27 0.58 -5.56 -11.03
C GLY A 27 1.17 -5.03 -9.71
N VAL A 28 0.39 -4.32 -8.88
CA VAL A 28 0.87 -3.81 -7.59
C VAL A 28 1.18 -4.95 -6.61
N ASP A 29 0.32 -5.96 -6.56
CA ASP A 29 0.52 -7.13 -5.68
C ASP A 29 1.82 -7.88 -6.01
N GLU A 30 2.10 -8.04 -7.31
CA GLU A 30 3.33 -8.68 -7.77
C GLU A 30 4.57 -7.85 -7.42
N LYS A 31 4.49 -6.52 -7.59
CA LYS A 31 5.57 -5.61 -7.18
C LYS A 31 5.78 -5.63 -5.66
N ILE A 32 4.72 -5.70 -4.86
CA ILE A 32 4.81 -5.83 -3.40
C ILE A 32 5.50 -7.15 -3.04
N ARG A 33 5.13 -8.26 -3.68
CA ARG A 33 5.75 -9.57 -3.47
C ARG A 33 7.25 -9.52 -3.76
N LEU A 34 7.62 -8.99 -4.93
CA LEU A 34 9.01 -8.83 -5.35
C LEU A 34 9.81 -7.95 -4.36
N ARG A 35 9.22 -6.81 -3.94
CA ARG A 35 9.82 -5.93 -2.94
C ARG A 35 10.07 -6.68 -1.63
N ASN A 36 9.09 -7.45 -1.16
CA ASN A 36 9.20 -8.18 0.10
C ASN A 36 10.26 -9.28 0.04
N GLU A 37 10.39 -9.98 -1.08
CA GLU A 37 11.45 -10.97 -1.29
C GLU A 37 12.84 -10.32 -1.24
N LYS A 38 13.02 -9.21 -1.97
CA LYS A 38 14.29 -8.46 -1.97
C LYS A 38 14.61 -7.84 -0.60
N LEU A 39 13.60 -7.30 0.08
CA LEU A 39 13.74 -6.73 1.42
C LEU A 39 14.18 -7.80 2.41
N LYS A 40 13.59 -9.00 2.38
CA LYS A 40 14.02 -10.14 3.20
C LYS A 40 15.45 -10.55 2.89
N SER A 41 15.79 -10.69 1.61
CA SER A 41 17.15 -11.05 1.18
C SER A 41 18.19 -10.02 1.64
N TRP A 42 17.87 -8.73 1.51
CA TRP A 42 18.74 -7.65 1.98
C TRP A 42 18.86 -7.65 3.51
N PHE A 43 17.76 -7.78 4.25
CA PHE A 43 17.82 -7.88 5.72
C PHE A 43 18.62 -9.09 6.21
N SER A 44 18.51 -10.24 5.54
CA SER A 44 19.31 -11.43 5.86
C SER A 44 20.80 -11.22 5.58
N ALA A 45 21.16 -10.32 4.67
CA ALA A 45 22.56 -9.91 4.47
C ALA A 45 23.01 -8.88 5.52
N VAL A 46 22.11 -8.01 5.97
CA VAL A 46 22.34 -6.99 7.03
C VAL A 46 22.46 -7.60 8.43
N SER A 47 22.13 -8.88 8.66
CA SER A 47 22.30 -9.54 9.97
C SER A 47 23.75 -9.64 10.46
N ARG A 48 24.72 -9.19 9.67
CA ARG A 48 26.00 -8.64 10.15
C ARG A 48 25.78 -7.15 10.50
N LEU A 49 25.12 -6.91 11.63
CA LEU A 49 24.47 -5.67 12.07
C LEU A 49 25.32 -4.37 12.12
N GLU A 50 26.60 -4.39 11.73
CA GLU A 50 27.49 -3.22 11.74
C GLU A 50 27.47 -2.42 10.42
N ASP A 51 26.86 -2.93 9.34
CA ASP A 51 27.01 -2.36 7.99
C ASP A 51 25.86 -1.42 7.51
N MET A 52 24.78 -1.24 8.29
CA MET A 52 23.69 -0.36 7.85
C MET A 52 24.04 1.10 8.08
N THR A 53 24.18 1.87 7.01
CA THR A 53 24.52 3.29 7.10
C THR A 53 23.38 4.11 7.72
N PRO A 54 23.68 5.26 8.36
CA PRO A 54 22.64 6.15 8.89
C PRO A 54 21.58 6.54 7.85
N GLN A 55 22.00 6.70 6.58
CA GLN A 55 21.10 7.05 5.47
C GLN A 55 20.13 5.91 5.16
N GLN A 56 20.61 4.66 5.13
CA GLN A 56 19.75 3.49 4.92
C GLN A 56 18.74 3.34 6.05
N ARG A 57 19.18 3.56 7.30
CA ARG A 57 18.31 3.53 8.49
C ARG A 57 17.22 4.58 8.44
N SER A 58 17.59 5.85 8.21
CA SER A 58 16.63 6.95 8.09
C SER A 58 15.61 6.69 6.98
N PHE A 59 16.05 6.20 5.81
CA PHE A 59 15.14 5.85 4.73
C PHE A 59 14.15 4.74 5.13
N MET A 60 14.62 3.69 5.83
CA MET A 60 13.76 2.60 6.28
C MET A 60 12.71 3.08 7.30
N GLU A 61 13.11 3.96 8.22
CA GLU A 61 12.22 4.58 9.21
C GLU A 61 11.14 5.44 8.53
N ASP A 62 11.55 6.29 7.58
CA ASP A 62 10.64 7.12 6.79
C ASP A 62 9.67 6.25 5.99
N LEU A 63 10.18 5.22 5.32
CA LEU A 63 9.36 4.30 4.53
C LEU A 63 8.31 3.60 5.40
N LEU A 64 8.70 3.09 6.56
CA LEU A 64 7.79 2.42 7.49
C LEU A 64 6.68 3.37 7.96
N GLN A 65 7.02 4.62 8.28
CA GLN A 65 6.06 5.61 8.72
C GLN A 65 5.06 5.96 7.61
N GLU A 66 5.54 6.14 6.39
CA GLU A 66 4.69 6.44 5.24
C GLU A 66 3.78 5.27 4.86
N GLU A 67 4.25 4.03 4.99
CA GLU A 67 3.44 2.83 4.78
C GLU A 67 2.32 2.70 5.81
N ARG A 68 2.58 3.00 7.09
CA ARG A 68 1.54 3.01 8.13
C ARG A 68 0.42 3.99 7.80
N VAL A 69 0.79 5.23 7.45
CA VAL A 69 -0.18 6.25 7.03
C VAL A 69 -0.97 5.81 5.80
N LEU A 70 -0.31 5.15 4.84
CA LEU A 70 -0.99 4.65 3.64
C LEU A 70 -2.01 3.56 3.97
N VAL A 71 -1.65 2.61 4.84
CA VAL A 71 -2.55 1.54 5.29
C VAL A 71 -3.77 2.12 6.00
N GLU A 72 -3.58 3.09 6.90
CA GLU A 72 -4.68 3.79 7.58
C GLU A 72 -5.65 4.45 6.60
N ARG A 73 -5.12 5.12 5.57
CA ARG A 73 -5.93 5.74 4.50
C ARG A 73 -6.72 4.70 3.72
N LEU A 74 -6.09 3.61 3.30
CA LEU A 74 -6.75 2.52 2.56
C LEU A 74 -7.87 1.88 3.39
N TYR A 75 -7.66 1.66 4.70
CA TYR A 75 -8.71 1.18 5.60
C TYR A 75 -9.88 2.17 5.73
N ALA A 76 -9.59 3.47 5.84
CA ALA A 76 -10.61 4.50 5.89
C ALA A 76 -11.43 4.55 4.59
N GLU A 77 -10.78 4.47 3.43
CA GLU A 77 -11.42 4.37 2.13
C GLU A 77 -12.33 3.13 2.04
N GLN A 78 -11.83 1.96 2.44
CA GLN A 78 -12.62 0.71 2.42
C GLN A 78 -13.89 0.82 3.27
N LYS A 79 -13.81 1.42 4.47
CA LYS A 79 -14.98 1.69 5.32
C LYS A 79 -15.96 2.67 4.65
N GLY A 80 -15.44 3.70 3.99
CA GLY A 80 -16.24 4.66 3.22
C GLY A 80 -17.04 3.99 2.09
N TYR A 81 -16.41 3.13 1.30
CA TYR A 81 -17.08 2.35 0.25
C TYR A 81 -18.19 1.45 0.80
N ALA A 82 -17.94 0.75 1.91
CA ALA A 82 -18.93 -0.12 2.54
C ALA A 82 -20.17 0.67 3.00
N ASN A 83 -19.97 1.86 3.55
CA ASN A 83 -21.06 2.73 4.00
C ASN A 83 -21.84 3.34 2.82
N HIS A 84 -21.15 3.75 1.75
CA HIS A 84 -21.79 4.25 0.52
C HIS A 84 -22.65 3.19 -0.17
N GLN A 85 -22.21 1.94 -0.22
CA GLN A 85 -23.02 0.85 -0.79
C GLN A 85 -24.28 0.55 0.04
N LYS A 86 -24.20 0.64 1.38
CA LYS A 86 -25.38 0.50 2.25
C LYS A 86 -26.40 1.61 2.00
N GLY A 87 -25.93 2.86 1.87
CA GLY A 87 -26.77 4.01 1.54
C GLY A 87 -27.48 3.86 0.18
N LYS A 88 -26.74 3.42 -0.86
CA LYS A 88 -27.34 3.16 -2.19
C LYS A 88 -28.41 2.06 -2.15
N ARG A 89 -28.19 0.98 -1.39
CA ARG A 89 -29.19 -0.09 -1.21
C ARG A 89 -30.44 0.38 -0.47
N GLN A 90 -30.30 1.22 0.54
CA GLN A 90 -31.45 1.81 1.24
C GLN A 90 -32.22 2.77 0.33
N ALA A 91 -31.53 3.68 -0.37
CA ALA A 91 -32.16 4.61 -1.30
C ALA A 91 -32.94 3.87 -2.42
N GLY A 92 -32.36 2.81 -2.98
CA GLY A 92 -33.04 1.95 -3.96
C GLY A 92 -34.31 1.29 -3.39
N LYS A 93 -34.30 0.82 -2.14
CA LYS A 93 -35.49 0.26 -1.48
C LYS A 93 -36.60 1.30 -1.25
N TYR A 94 -36.24 2.52 -0.84
CA TYR A 94 -37.21 3.61 -0.67
C TYR A 94 -37.86 4.01 -1.99
N GLN A 95 -37.09 4.06 -3.07
CA GLN A 95 -37.60 4.38 -4.40
C GLN A 95 -38.52 3.28 -4.94
N GLN A 96 -38.13 2.01 -4.74
CA GLN A 96 -38.95 0.87 -5.12
C GLN A 96 -40.26 0.79 -4.32
N MET A 97 -40.27 1.13 -3.02
CA MET A 97 -41.52 1.22 -2.24
C MET A 97 -42.42 2.37 -2.70
N ARG A 98 -41.84 3.52 -3.07
CA ARG A 98 -42.60 4.68 -3.53
C ARG A 98 -43.29 4.42 -4.86
N ASP A 99 -42.62 3.73 -5.77
CA ASP A 99 -43.14 3.42 -7.11
C ASP A 99 -44.15 2.25 -7.10
N SER A 100 -44.20 1.45 -6.02
CA SER A 100 -45.17 0.35 -5.84
C SER A 100 -46.45 0.76 -5.11
N HIS A 101 -46.52 2.00 -4.61
CA HIS A 101 -47.72 2.59 -3.99
C HIS A 101 -48.39 3.63 -4.89
N ARG A 102 -48.10 3.62 -6.19
CA ARG A 102 -48.63 4.54 -7.20
C ARG A 102 -49.35 3.76 -8.29
#